data_AF-A0A5E4FKS9-F1
#
_entry.id   AF-A0A5E4FKS9-F1
#
_cell.length_a   1.000
_cell.length_b   1.000
_cell.length_c   1.000
_cell.angle_alpha   90.00
_cell.angle_beta   90.00
_cell.angle_gamma   90.00
#
_symmetry.space_group_name_H-M   'P 1'
#
loop_
_entity.id
_entity.type
_entity.pdbx_description
1 polymer ?
#
loop_
_entity_poly.entity_id
_entity_poly.type
_entity_poly.pdbx_seq_one_letter_code
_entity_poly.pdbx_strand_id
1 'polypeptide(L)'
;MAEEAKQEREIKKQIERVAQSMPVGNGVDQGSEDEIHRIKVESGVKIGFALGSSKLGSKEKGESSKLVFDEVDDDKSKVKNSTKNGSSGGAGSLALEELMREDEKKKERINRKDYWLCEGIIVKVMSKALADKGYYKQKGVVRKVIDKYVGEIEMLESKHVLRVDQAELETVIPQIGCLVKIVNGAYRGSNAKLLAVDTDKFCAKVQIENGVYDGRVLKAVEYEDICKLA
;
A
#
# COMPACT_ATOMS: atom_id res chain seq x y z
N MET A 1 45.08 -8.47 26.78
CA MET A 1 46.47 -8.63 26.26
C MET A 1 46.82 -10.06 25.82
N ALA A 2 47.31 -10.98 26.68
CA ALA A 2 47.79 -12.29 26.17
C ALA A 2 46.69 -13.18 25.55
N GLU A 3 45.48 -13.11 26.09
CA GLU A 3 44.32 -13.92 25.66
C GLU A 3 43.65 -13.36 24.39
N GLU A 4 43.54 -12.04 24.32
CA GLU A 4 43.03 -11.25 23.19
C GLU A 4 43.86 -11.47 21.91
N ALA A 5 45.20 -11.44 22.02
CA ALA A 5 46.12 -11.75 20.93
C ALA A 5 46.05 -13.21 20.45
N LYS A 6 45.53 -14.14 21.29
CA LYS A 6 45.23 -15.52 20.88
C LYS A 6 43.91 -15.58 20.12
N GLN A 7 42.91 -14.83 20.57
CA GLN A 7 41.58 -14.75 19.96
C GLN A 7 41.62 -14.12 18.56
N GLU A 8 42.39 -13.03 18.36
CA GLU A 8 42.63 -12.43 17.05
C GLU A 8 43.32 -13.41 16.06
N ARG A 9 44.29 -14.20 16.56
CA ARG A 9 44.96 -15.22 15.74
C ARG A 9 44.01 -16.34 15.30
N GLU A 10 43.11 -16.76 16.18
CA GLU A 10 42.09 -17.77 15.86
C GLU A 10 41.12 -17.26 14.77
N ILE A 11 40.64 -16.02 14.91
CA ILE A 11 39.77 -15.35 13.92
C ILE A 11 40.47 -15.24 12.56
N LYS A 12 41.72 -14.74 12.55
CA LYS A 12 42.50 -14.59 11.31
C LYS A 12 42.71 -15.92 10.57
N LYS A 13 42.93 -17.00 11.33
CA LYS A 13 43.13 -18.37 10.80
C LYS A 13 41.85 -19.00 10.26
N GLN A 14 40.67 -18.59 10.75
CA GLN A 14 39.39 -18.97 10.17
C GLN A 14 39.10 -18.25 8.85
N ILE A 15 39.38 -16.93 8.78
CA ILE A 15 39.19 -16.13 7.55
C ILE A 15 40.06 -16.65 6.41
N GLU A 16 41.34 -16.95 6.68
CA GLU A 16 42.27 -17.48 5.68
C GLU A 16 41.82 -18.84 5.11
N ARG A 17 41.30 -19.72 5.96
CA ARG A 17 40.76 -21.03 5.53
C ARG A 17 39.56 -20.90 4.61
N VAL A 18 38.67 -19.93 4.86
CA VAL A 18 37.50 -19.66 3.99
C VAL A 18 37.95 -19.09 2.65
N ALA A 19 38.92 -18.17 2.65
CA ALA A 19 39.47 -17.57 1.43
C ALA A 19 40.10 -18.60 0.47
N GLN A 20 40.79 -19.63 1.01
CA GLN A 20 41.39 -20.70 0.20
C GLN A 20 40.38 -21.70 -0.38
N SER A 21 39.10 -21.65 0.04
CA SER A 21 38.05 -22.57 -0.41
C SER A 21 37.11 -22.01 -1.49
N MET A 22 37.35 -20.79 -1.97
CA MET A 22 36.54 -20.12 -3.00
C MET A 22 37.13 -20.36 -4.41
N PRO A 23 36.35 -20.83 -5.40
CA PRO A 23 36.80 -20.94 -6.78
C PRO A 23 36.89 -19.56 -7.46
N VAL A 24 38.01 -19.30 -8.14
CA VAL A 24 38.21 -18.07 -8.93
C VAL A 24 37.47 -18.18 -10.27
N GLY A 25 36.42 -17.37 -10.44
CA GLY A 25 35.72 -17.17 -11.71
C GLY A 25 36.04 -15.79 -12.31
N ASN A 26 36.65 -15.76 -13.50
CA ASN A 26 36.99 -14.54 -14.24
C ASN A 26 35.80 -13.96 -15.03
N GLY A 27 35.83 -12.64 -15.30
CA GLY A 27 34.97 -11.93 -16.27
C GLY A 27 34.19 -10.76 -15.64
N VAL A 28 34.81 -9.59 -15.42
CA VAL A 28 34.91 -8.47 -16.38
C VAL A 28 33.55 -7.91 -16.84
N ASP A 29 33.15 -6.75 -16.30
CA ASP A 29 32.99 -5.51 -17.10
C ASP A 29 33.01 -4.24 -16.20
N GLN A 30 33.03 -3.05 -16.82
CA GLN A 30 33.40 -1.74 -16.26
C GLN A 30 32.26 -0.96 -15.59
N GLY A 31 32.63 -0.04 -14.68
CA GLY A 31 32.16 1.34 -14.81
C GLY A 31 31.34 1.95 -13.66
N SER A 32 31.77 3.16 -13.27
CA SER A 32 31.08 4.18 -12.44
C SER A 32 30.73 3.85 -10.98
N GLU A 33 31.38 4.58 -10.09
CA GLU A 33 31.08 4.66 -8.65
C GLU A 33 30.19 5.91 -8.42
N ASP A 34 29.09 5.77 -7.66
CA ASP A 34 28.40 6.91 -7.05
C ASP A 34 27.86 6.54 -5.65
N GLU A 35 28.25 7.36 -4.68
CA GLU A 35 28.06 7.34 -3.22
C GLU A 35 26.84 6.60 -2.61
N ILE A 36 27.13 5.69 -1.66
CA ILE A 36 26.22 5.37 -0.55
C ILE A 36 26.77 5.98 0.75
N HIS A 37 26.02 6.93 1.31
CA HIS A 37 26.35 7.63 2.55
C HIS A 37 26.46 6.67 3.75
N ARG A 38 27.65 6.59 4.35
CA ARG A 38 27.93 5.77 5.53
C ARG A 38 27.53 6.50 6.81
N ILE A 39 26.41 6.09 7.43
CA ILE A 39 26.04 6.59 8.77
C ILE A 39 27.07 6.14 9.80
N LYS A 40 27.68 7.11 10.48
CA LYS A 40 28.66 6.93 11.56
C LYS A 40 27.91 6.65 12.86
N VAL A 41 28.15 5.50 13.48
CA VAL A 41 27.68 5.20 14.85
C VAL A 41 28.90 5.08 15.75
N GLU A 42 29.08 6.07 16.61
CA GLU A 42 30.12 6.07 17.65
C GLU A 42 29.67 5.31 18.91
N SER A 43 30.66 5.00 19.74
CA SER A 43 30.60 3.99 20.79
C SER A 43 29.69 4.32 21.98
N GLY A 44 29.06 3.28 22.52
CA GLY A 44 29.15 3.02 23.96
C GLY A 44 27.94 3.35 24.82
N VAL A 45 26.92 2.49 24.80
CA VAL A 45 25.96 2.35 25.91
C VAL A 45 25.84 0.87 26.28
N LYS A 46 26.14 0.54 27.54
CA LYS A 46 25.97 -0.81 28.11
C LYS A 46 24.51 -1.01 28.48
N ILE A 47 23.84 -2.01 27.90
CA ILE A 47 22.49 -2.41 28.31
C ILE A 47 22.61 -3.55 29.33
N GLY A 48 22.29 -3.27 30.58
CA GLY A 48 22.21 -4.28 31.64
C GLY A 48 20.82 -4.90 31.70
N PHE A 49 20.74 -6.23 31.72
CA PHE A 49 19.50 -6.95 31.96
C PHE A 49 19.24 -7.07 33.46
N ALA A 50 18.04 -6.67 33.91
CA ALA A 50 17.54 -6.93 35.26
C ALA A 50 16.11 -7.49 35.18
N LEU A 51 15.91 -8.66 35.80
CA LEU A 51 14.64 -9.38 35.85
C LEU A 51 13.88 -8.96 37.13
N GLY A 52 12.62 -8.54 37.02
CA GLY A 52 11.82 -8.11 38.17
C GLY A 52 10.31 -8.19 37.93
N SER A 53 9.61 -8.90 38.81
CA SER A 53 8.20 -9.27 38.66
C SER A 53 7.27 -8.57 39.65
N SER A 54 6.11 -8.06 39.20
CA SER A 54 4.93 -7.81 40.05
C SER A 54 3.63 -7.72 39.23
N LYS A 55 2.47 -7.75 39.91
CA LYS A 55 1.17 -8.26 39.41
C LYS A 55 0.02 -7.26 39.69
N LEU A 56 -1.11 -7.42 38.98
CA LEU A 56 -2.41 -6.67 39.07
C LEU A 56 -2.36 -5.22 38.52
N GLY A 57 -3.43 -4.65 37.92
CA GLY A 57 -4.74 -5.20 37.51
C GLY A 57 -5.76 -4.11 37.11
N SER A 58 -6.85 -4.51 36.42
CA SER A 58 -8.13 -3.77 36.23
C SER A 58 -8.28 -2.68 35.13
N LYS A 59 -9.07 -3.03 34.09
CA LYS A 59 -10.24 -2.32 33.47
C LYS A 59 -10.73 -1.02 34.16
N GLU A 60 -11.38 -0.02 33.56
CA GLU A 60 -11.95 0.31 32.22
C GLU A 60 -12.31 1.83 32.24
N LYS A 61 -12.71 2.61 31.20
CA LYS A 61 -13.00 2.44 29.75
C LYS A 61 -12.92 3.82 29.03
N GLY A 62 -13.11 3.85 27.70
CA GLY A 62 -13.44 5.05 26.91
C GLY A 62 -13.70 4.69 25.44
N GLU A 63 -14.91 4.96 24.97
CA GLU A 63 -15.54 4.42 23.77
C GLU A 63 -14.91 4.84 22.42
N SER A 64 -14.84 3.89 21.49
CA SER A 64 -14.72 4.17 20.05
C SER A 64 -15.50 3.11 19.25
N SER A 65 -16.15 3.56 18.18
CA SER A 65 -17.19 2.83 17.44
C SER A 65 -16.68 1.55 16.79
N LYS A 66 -17.38 0.43 17.00
CA LYS A 66 -17.07 -0.85 16.34
C LYS A 66 -17.52 -0.81 14.87
N LEU A 67 -16.59 -1.12 13.97
CA LEU A 67 -16.89 -1.31 12.55
C LEU A 67 -17.44 -2.72 12.30
N VAL A 68 -18.67 -2.78 11.80
CA VAL A 68 -19.35 -4.04 11.44
C VAL A 68 -18.87 -4.48 10.05
N PHE A 69 -17.69 -5.09 10.00
CA PHE A 69 -17.19 -5.86 8.84
C PHE A 69 -16.19 -6.97 9.25
N ASP A 70 -16.33 -7.42 10.50
CA ASP A 70 -15.73 -8.65 11.03
C ASP A 70 -16.85 -9.68 11.28
N GLU A 71 -17.61 -9.97 10.22
CA GLU A 71 -18.49 -11.14 10.18
C GLU A 71 -17.81 -12.17 9.30
N VAL A 72 -17.39 -13.27 9.95
CA VAL A 72 -16.77 -14.42 9.31
C VAL A 72 -17.87 -15.28 8.67
N ASP A 73 -17.74 -15.49 7.37
CA ASP A 73 -18.60 -16.38 6.60
C ASP A 73 -18.25 -17.86 6.93
N ASP A 74 -18.81 -18.38 8.03
CA ASP A 74 -18.67 -19.77 8.49
C ASP A 74 -19.82 -20.63 7.91
N ASP A 75 -19.71 -21.00 6.62
CA ASP A 75 -20.65 -21.95 6.01
C ASP A 75 -20.55 -23.32 6.71
N LYS A 76 -21.55 -23.61 7.57
CA LYS A 76 -21.65 -24.89 8.27
C LYS A 76 -22.25 -26.00 7.42
N SER A 77 -21.56 -26.37 6.35
CA SER A 77 -21.73 -27.66 5.71
C SER A 77 -21.14 -28.79 6.60
N LYS A 78 -22.04 -29.65 7.09
CA LYS A 78 -21.84 -30.52 8.25
C LYS A 78 -21.27 -31.90 7.89
N VAL A 79 -19.95 -32.04 7.79
CA VAL A 79 -19.29 -33.36 7.61
C VAL A 79 -18.20 -33.61 8.66
N LYS A 80 -18.31 -34.74 9.38
CA LYS A 80 -17.26 -35.24 10.27
C LYS A 80 -16.23 -36.05 9.46
N ASN A 81 -14.94 -35.73 9.54
CA ASN A 81 -13.96 -36.66 10.13
C ASN A 81 -12.51 -36.15 10.20
N SER A 82 -11.83 -36.64 11.23
CA SER A 82 -10.40 -36.99 11.32
C SER A 82 -9.28 -35.96 11.02
N THR A 83 -8.42 -35.86 12.04
CA THR A 83 -6.95 -35.69 11.98
C THR A 83 -6.39 -34.31 12.34
N LYS A 84 -5.74 -34.26 13.51
CA LYS A 84 -4.87 -33.17 13.95
C LYS A 84 -3.68 -33.04 13.01
N ASN A 85 -3.27 -31.82 12.67
CA ASN A 85 -1.86 -31.51 12.43
C ASN A 85 -1.53 -30.02 12.65
N GLY A 86 -0.46 -29.76 13.41
CA GLY A 86 0.42 -28.59 13.27
C GLY A 86 -0.18 -27.17 13.34
N SER A 87 -0.78 -26.77 14.45
CA SER A 87 -0.94 -25.31 14.71
C SER A 87 0.40 -24.70 15.12
N SER A 88 1.06 -24.00 14.18
CA SER A 88 2.30 -23.24 14.41
C SER A 88 2.30 -21.86 13.72
N GLY A 89 1.12 -21.31 13.39
CA GLY A 89 0.97 -20.02 12.67
C GLY A 89 0.56 -18.81 13.52
N GLY A 90 0.05 -19.00 14.74
CA GLY A 90 -0.74 -17.97 15.45
C GLY A 90 0.00 -16.68 15.81
N ALA A 91 1.25 -16.75 16.27
CA ALA A 91 1.99 -15.57 16.73
C ALA A 91 2.66 -14.79 15.57
N GLY A 92 3.21 -15.50 14.58
CA GLY A 92 3.88 -14.89 13.42
C GLY A 92 2.91 -14.19 12.47
N SER A 93 1.71 -14.76 12.27
CA SER A 93 0.69 -14.15 11.39
C SER A 93 0.21 -12.80 11.92
N LEU A 94 -0.05 -12.69 13.22
CA LEU A 94 -0.52 -11.43 13.83
C LEU A 94 0.57 -10.36 13.84
N ALA A 95 1.83 -10.74 14.10
CA ALA A 95 2.96 -9.81 14.04
C ALA A 95 3.21 -9.30 12.60
N LEU A 96 3.09 -10.18 11.59
CA LEU A 96 3.18 -9.78 10.19
C LEU A 96 2.03 -8.86 9.79
N GLU A 97 0.80 -9.18 10.18
CA GLU A 97 -0.38 -8.37 9.85
C GLU A 97 -0.30 -6.97 10.47
N GLU A 98 0.15 -6.86 11.73
CA GLU A 98 0.33 -5.57 12.39
C GLU A 98 1.38 -4.71 11.67
N LEU A 99 2.53 -5.30 11.31
CA LEU A 99 3.57 -4.61 10.54
C LEU A 99 3.05 -4.15 9.16
N MET A 100 2.28 -5.00 8.45
CA MET A 100 1.67 -4.64 7.17
C MET A 100 0.66 -3.49 7.31
N ARG A 101 -0.12 -3.48 8.40
CA ARG A 101 -1.10 -2.43 8.71
C ARG A 101 -0.43 -1.10 9.08
N GLU A 102 0.66 -1.16 9.85
CA GLU A 102 1.47 0.01 10.19
C GLU A 102 2.10 0.63 8.93
N ASP A 103 2.65 -0.18 8.02
CA ASP A 103 3.25 0.30 6.77
C ASP A 103 2.22 0.83 5.76
N GLU A 104 1.04 0.23 5.71
CA GLU A 104 -0.12 0.76 4.98
C GLU A 104 -0.55 2.13 5.53
N LYS A 105 -0.61 2.27 6.86
CA LYS A 105 -0.94 3.54 7.54
C LYS A 105 0.12 4.62 7.37
N LYS A 106 1.41 4.26 7.29
CA LYS A 106 2.50 5.18 6.88
C LYS A 106 2.31 5.63 5.43
N LYS A 107 2.00 4.71 4.52
CA LYS A 107 1.75 5.02 3.10
C LYS A 107 0.53 5.89 2.91
N GLU A 108 -0.56 5.63 3.63
CA GLU A 108 -1.75 6.48 3.64
C GLU A 108 -1.38 7.93 3.96
N ARG A 109 -0.64 8.16 5.05
CA ARG A 109 -0.19 9.51 5.46
C ARG A 109 0.71 10.21 4.45
N ILE A 110 1.50 9.47 3.67
CA ILE A 110 2.42 10.03 2.68
C ILE A 110 1.69 10.26 1.34
N ASN A 111 0.79 9.36 0.95
CA ASN A 111 0.15 9.32 -0.36
C ASN A 111 -1.22 10.01 -0.40
N ARG A 112 -1.89 10.23 0.74
CA ARG A 112 -3.09 11.09 0.83
C ARG A 112 -2.69 12.52 0.47
N LYS A 113 -3.13 12.99 -0.70
CA LYS A 113 -2.97 14.37 -1.15
C LYS A 113 -4.33 15.04 -1.26
N ASP A 114 -4.29 16.36 -1.31
CA ASP A 114 -5.38 17.28 -1.65
C ASP A 114 -5.76 17.24 -3.14
N TYR A 115 -4.82 16.89 -4.02
CA TYR A 115 -5.11 16.58 -5.41
C TYR A 115 -5.35 15.08 -5.63
N TRP A 116 -6.33 14.71 -6.47
CA TRP A 116 -6.59 13.31 -6.86
C TRP A 116 -6.45 13.07 -8.37
N LEU A 117 -6.53 14.13 -9.17
CA LEU A 117 -6.54 14.02 -10.63
C LEU A 117 -5.25 13.38 -11.19
N CYS A 118 -5.41 12.47 -12.16
CA CYS A 118 -4.32 11.83 -12.89
C CYS A 118 -4.78 11.45 -14.32
N GLU A 119 -3.83 11.13 -15.18
CA GLU A 119 -4.07 10.83 -16.60
C GLU A 119 -4.62 9.40 -16.79
N GLY A 120 -5.42 9.19 -17.85
CA GLY A 120 -5.94 7.86 -18.20
C GLY A 120 -7.13 7.37 -17.36
N ILE A 121 -7.84 8.29 -16.69
CA ILE A 121 -9.10 8.00 -15.99
C ILE A 121 -10.27 8.72 -16.67
N ILE A 122 -11.49 8.22 -16.44
CA ILE A 122 -12.74 8.83 -16.92
C ILE A 122 -13.39 9.61 -15.77
N VAL A 123 -13.51 10.92 -15.92
CA VAL A 123 -14.16 11.82 -14.96
C VAL A 123 -15.51 12.30 -15.48
N LYS A 124 -16.34 12.81 -14.57
CA LYS A 124 -17.63 13.45 -14.87
C LYS A 124 -17.56 14.94 -14.54
N VAL A 125 -17.92 15.79 -15.50
CA VAL A 125 -17.87 17.24 -15.35
C VAL A 125 -19.08 17.72 -14.53
N MET A 126 -18.83 18.40 -13.42
CA MET A 126 -19.85 18.91 -12.49
C MET A 126 -19.89 20.45 -12.41
N SER A 127 -19.09 21.15 -13.22
CA SER A 127 -19.18 22.61 -13.38
C SER A 127 -20.59 23.03 -13.84
N LYS A 128 -21.24 23.89 -13.05
CA LYS A 128 -22.50 24.54 -13.44
C LYS A 128 -22.29 25.59 -14.52
N ALA A 129 -21.12 26.25 -14.57
CA ALA A 129 -20.80 27.24 -15.60
C ALA A 129 -20.61 26.62 -17.01
N LEU A 130 -20.39 25.31 -17.07
CA LEU A 130 -20.34 24.55 -18.33
C LEU A 130 -21.69 23.89 -18.69
N ALA A 131 -22.75 24.10 -17.91
CA ALA A 131 -24.09 23.60 -18.21
C ALA A 131 -24.70 24.24 -19.46
N ASP A 132 -24.54 25.57 -19.62
CA ASP A 132 -25.04 26.32 -20.78
C ASP A 132 -24.40 25.85 -22.10
N LYS A 133 -23.23 25.20 -22.03
CA LYS A 133 -22.50 24.62 -23.16
C LYS A 133 -22.75 23.12 -23.34
N GLY A 134 -23.64 22.52 -22.53
CA GLY A 134 -24.02 21.11 -22.62
C GLY A 134 -23.04 20.10 -22.00
N TYR A 135 -22.00 20.54 -21.28
CA TYR A 135 -21.00 19.61 -20.69
C TYR A 135 -21.31 19.17 -19.25
N TYR A 136 -22.31 19.77 -18.60
CA TYR A 136 -22.66 19.39 -17.23
C TYR A 136 -23.18 17.95 -17.14
N LYS A 137 -22.67 17.20 -16.17
CA LYS A 137 -22.84 15.74 -15.97
C LYS A 137 -22.29 14.85 -17.09
N GLN A 138 -21.64 15.42 -18.10
CA GLN A 138 -21.03 14.64 -19.17
C GLN A 138 -19.69 14.03 -18.75
N LYS A 139 -19.33 12.91 -19.41
CA LYS A 139 -18.11 12.15 -19.10
C LYS A 139 -17.00 12.42 -20.11
N GLY A 140 -15.76 12.46 -19.63
CA GLY A 140 -14.58 12.67 -20.46
C GLY A 140 -13.34 11.96 -19.91
N VAL A 141 -12.35 11.78 -20.76
CA VAL A 141 -11.05 11.16 -20.42
C VAL A 141 -10.06 12.25 -20.04
N VAL A 142 -9.38 12.11 -18.90
CA VAL A 142 -8.26 12.98 -18.53
C VAL A 142 -7.07 12.64 -19.45
N ARG A 143 -6.77 13.52 -20.41
CA ARG A 143 -5.64 13.37 -21.34
C ARG A 143 -4.34 13.88 -20.75
N LYS A 144 -4.39 14.97 -19.99
CA LYS A 144 -3.25 15.60 -19.34
C LYS A 144 -3.65 16.23 -18.02
N VAL A 145 -2.75 16.23 -17.03
CA VAL A 145 -2.92 17.04 -15.81
C VAL A 145 -1.90 18.19 -15.79
N ILE A 146 -2.38 19.38 -15.48
CA ILE A 146 -1.63 20.64 -15.38
C ILE A 146 -1.65 21.07 -13.92
N ASP A 147 -0.49 21.41 -13.37
CA ASP A 147 -0.29 21.88 -11.99
C ASP A 147 -0.92 21.00 -10.89
N LYS A 148 -1.17 19.71 -11.20
CA LYS A 148 -1.81 18.66 -10.37
C LYS A 148 -3.33 18.79 -10.17
N TYR A 149 -3.91 19.98 -10.34
CA TYR A 149 -5.35 20.22 -10.09
C TYR A 149 -6.18 20.34 -11.37
N VAL A 150 -5.61 20.83 -12.48
CA VAL A 150 -6.37 21.13 -13.70
C VAL A 150 -6.23 19.99 -14.71
N GLY A 151 -7.37 19.43 -15.13
CA GLY A 151 -7.42 18.40 -16.16
C GLY A 151 -7.67 18.96 -17.54
N GLU A 152 -6.93 18.47 -18.53
CA GLU A 152 -7.30 18.57 -19.94
C GLU A 152 -8.17 17.35 -20.29
N ILE A 153 -9.47 17.57 -20.39
CA ILE A 153 -10.52 16.55 -20.48
C ILE A 153 -11.02 16.45 -21.92
N GLU A 154 -10.84 15.31 -22.57
CA GLU A 154 -11.50 15.00 -23.85
C GLU A 154 -12.88 14.41 -23.58
N MET A 155 -13.94 15.12 -23.97
CA MET A 155 -15.32 14.67 -23.80
C MET A 155 -15.62 13.44 -24.66
N LEU A 156 -16.23 12.40 -24.08
CA LEU A 156 -16.42 11.12 -24.77
C LEU A 156 -17.31 11.24 -26.01
N GLU A 157 -18.41 12.00 -25.90
CA GLU A 157 -19.44 12.16 -26.94
C GLU A 157 -19.04 13.20 -27.99
N SER A 158 -18.68 14.41 -27.58
CA SER A 158 -18.41 15.54 -28.49
C SER A 158 -16.97 15.65 -28.98
N LYS A 159 -16.01 14.91 -28.39
CA LYS A 159 -14.56 15.01 -28.65
C LYS A 159 -13.94 16.39 -28.41
N HIS A 160 -14.70 17.31 -27.80
CA HIS A 160 -14.19 18.60 -27.39
C HIS A 160 -13.21 18.44 -26.22
N VAL A 161 -12.15 19.25 -26.21
CA VAL A 161 -11.15 19.27 -25.15
C VAL A 161 -11.42 20.49 -24.25
N LEU A 162 -11.59 20.25 -22.96
CA LEU A 162 -11.89 21.26 -21.94
C LEU A 162 -10.76 21.29 -20.90
N ARG A 163 -10.49 22.48 -20.33
CA ARG A 163 -9.66 22.60 -19.13
C ARG A 163 -10.56 22.89 -17.94
N VAL A 164 -10.53 21.98 -16.96
CA VAL A 164 -11.45 21.98 -15.82
C VAL A 164 -10.65 21.66 -14.56
N ASP A 165 -10.88 22.38 -13.47
CA ASP A 165 -10.26 22.10 -12.18
C ASP A 165 -10.89 20.86 -11.52
N GLN A 166 -10.12 20.08 -10.75
CA GLN A 166 -10.60 18.91 -10.04
C GLN A 166 -11.79 19.18 -9.09
N ALA A 167 -11.95 20.40 -8.58
CA ALA A 167 -13.10 20.79 -7.76
C ALA A 167 -14.42 20.83 -8.55
N GLU A 168 -14.35 20.90 -9.88
CA GLU A 168 -15.50 20.82 -10.79
C GLU A 168 -15.62 19.45 -11.49
N LEU A 169 -14.86 18.44 -11.03
CA LEU A 169 -14.85 17.08 -11.53
C LEU A 169 -15.29 16.08 -10.45
N GLU A 170 -15.90 14.98 -10.88
CA GLU A 170 -16.33 13.87 -10.03
C GLU A 170 -15.69 12.57 -10.55
N THR A 171 -15.24 11.70 -9.65
CA THR A 171 -14.76 10.36 -10.01
C THR A 171 -15.91 9.51 -10.56
N VAL A 172 -15.64 8.68 -11.56
CA VAL A 172 -16.66 7.78 -12.13
C VAL A 172 -16.44 6.38 -11.58
N ILE A 173 -17.39 5.87 -10.79
CA ILE A 173 -17.42 4.45 -10.41
C ILE A 173 -17.99 3.64 -11.60
N PRO A 174 -17.25 2.65 -12.15
CA PRO A 174 -17.73 1.81 -13.23
C PRO A 174 -18.65 0.70 -12.72
N GLN A 175 -19.09 -0.19 -13.62
CA GLN A 175 -19.77 -1.43 -13.21
C GLN A 175 -18.79 -2.38 -12.50
N ILE A 176 -19.33 -3.23 -11.63
CA ILE A 176 -18.58 -4.31 -10.97
C ILE A 176 -17.93 -5.20 -12.03
N GLY A 177 -16.68 -5.60 -11.79
CA GLY A 177 -15.84 -6.35 -12.71
C GLY A 177 -14.96 -5.50 -13.63
N CYS A 178 -15.22 -4.18 -13.75
CA CYS A 178 -14.39 -3.27 -14.53
C CYS A 178 -13.11 -2.83 -13.78
N LEU A 179 -12.15 -2.31 -14.56
CA LEU A 179 -10.92 -1.70 -14.03
C LEU A 179 -11.15 -0.27 -13.55
N VAL A 180 -10.55 0.03 -12.41
CA VAL A 180 -10.42 1.35 -11.79
C VAL A 180 -8.94 1.64 -11.54
N LYS A 181 -8.63 2.93 -11.38
CA LYS A 181 -7.35 3.41 -10.84
C LYS A 181 -7.58 3.92 -9.44
N ILE A 182 -6.70 3.57 -8.52
CA ILE A 182 -6.66 4.14 -7.17
C ILE A 182 -5.99 5.51 -7.30
N VAL A 183 -6.75 6.58 -7.07
CA VAL A 183 -6.33 7.97 -7.31
C VAL A 183 -5.80 8.67 -6.07
N ASN A 184 -6.01 8.11 -4.87
CA ASN A 184 -5.48 8.63 -3.61
C ASN A 184 -5.17 7.52 -2.58
N GLY A 185 -4.70 7.91 -1.40
CA GLY A 185 -4.44 6.98 -0.28
C GLY A 185 -3.26 6.03 -0.50
N ALA A 186 -3.13 5.00 0.34
CA ALA A 186 -1.93 4.17 0.47
C ALA A 186 -1.47 3.52 -0.85
N TYR A 187 -2.41 3.16 -1.73
CA TYR A 187 -2.17 2.48 -3.01
C TYR A 187 -2.33 3.40 -4.22
N ARG A 188 -2.25 4.72 -4.02
CA ARG A 188 -2.30 5.72 -5.09
C ARG A 188 -1.42 5.34 -6.27
N GLY A 189 -2.01 5.33 -7.46
CA GLY A 189 -1.37 4.98 -8.73
C GLY A 189 -1.60 3.53 -9.16
N SER A 190 -1.92 2.61 -8.24
CA SER A 190 -2.25 1.22 -8.59
C SER A 190 -3.53 1.13 -9.42
N ASN A 191 -3.55 0.18 -10.35
CA ASN A 191 -4.77 -0.25 -11.03
C ASN A 191 -5.42 -1.36 -10.19
N ALA A 192 -6.75 -1.45 -10.23
CA ALA A 192 -7.51 -2.43 -9.46
C ALA A 192 -8.81 -2.80 -10.18
N LYS A 193 -9.34 -3.98 -9.87
CA LYS A 193 -10.66 -4.44 -10.32
C LYS A 193 -11.72 -4.15 -9.27
N LEU A 194 -12.84 -3.57 -9.70
CA LEU A 194 -13.99 -3.32 -8.82
C LEU A 194 -14.72 -4.64 -8.53
N LEU A 195 -14.85 -5.02 -7.25
CA LEU A 195 -15.50 -6.27 -6.84
C LEU A 195 -16.90 -6.07 -6.25
N ALA A 196 -17.10 -5.00 -5.47
CA ALA A 196 -18.40 -4.65 -4.89
C ALA A 196 -18.46 -3.15 -4.56
N VAL A 197 -19.67 -2.64 -4.37
CA VAL A 197 -20.00 -1.23 -4.17
C VAL A 197 -20.99 -1.15 -3.00
N ASP A 198 -20.68 -0.37 -1.96
CA ASP A 198 -21.53 -0.09 -0.79
C ASP A 198 -22.00 1.37 -0.90
N THR A 199 -23.25 1.54 -1.34
CA THR A 199 -23.88 2.86 -1.56
C THR A 199 -24.17 3.62 -0.28
N ASP A 200 -24.30 2.92 0.85
CA ASP A 200 -24.69 3.53 2.13
C ASP A 200 -23.47 4.14 2.83
N LYS A 201 -22.29 3.56 2.59
CA LYS A 201 -20.99 4.03 3.11
C LYS A 201 -20.12 4.75 2.08
N PHE A 202 -20.60 4.95 0.86
CA PHE A 202 -19.87 5.58 -0.25
C PHE A 202 -18.48 4.96 -0.50
N CYS A 203 -18.38 3.64 -0.37
CA CYS A 203 -17.12 2.91 -0.48
C CYS A 203 -17.26 1.65 -1.34
N ALA A 204 -16.13 1.14 -1.81
CA ALA A 204 -16.06 0.01 -2.70
C ALA A 204 -15.02 -1.02 -2.24
N LYS A 205 -15.29 -2.28 -2.57
CA LYS A 205 -14.33 -3.38 -2.45
C LYS A 205 -13.60 -3.51 -3.78
N VAL A 206 -12.28 -3.37 -3.77
CA VAL A 206 -11.43 -3.47 -4.97
C VAL A 206 -10.30 -4.47 -4.76
N GLN A 207 -9.83 -5.08 -5.84
CA GLN A 207 -8.65 -5.96 -5.83
C GLN A 207 -7.55 -5.34 -6.69
N ILE A 208 -6.38 -5.08 -6.11
CA ILE A 208 -5.24 -4.53 -6.85
C ILE A 208 -4.80 -5.56 -7.89
N GLU A 209 -4.57 -5.08 -9.12
CA GLU A 209 -4.02 -5.89 -10.21
C GLU A 209 -2.63 -5.38 -10.58
N ASN A 210 -1.68 -6.30 -10.68
CA ASN A 210 -0.27 -6.11 -11.00
C ASN A 210 0.55 -5.39 -9.92
N GLY A 211 1.88 -5.57 -9.99
CA GLY A 211 2.85 -4.93 -9.10
C GLY A 211 2.99 -5.62 -7.73
N VAL A 212 3.59 -4.91 -6.77
CA VAL A 212 3.99 -5.46 -5.45
C VAL A 212 2.79 -5.89 -4.58
N TYR A 213 1.59 -5.41 -4.89
CA TYR A 213 0.35 -5.69 -4.15
C TYR A 213 -0.67 -6.47 -4.99
N ASP A 214 -0.23 -7.13 -6.06
CA ASP A 214 -1.10 -7.92 -6.93
C ASP A 214 -1.94 -8.93 -6.12
N GLY A 215 -3.22 -9.03 -6.48
CA GLY A 215 -4.21 -9.86 -5.80
C GLY A 215 -4.70 -9.32 -4.44
N ARG A 216 -4.11 -8.27 -3.85
CA ARG A 216 -4.54 -7.72 -2.55
C ARG A 216 -5.93 -7.10 -2.65
N VAL A 217 -6.84 -7.54 -1.77
CA VAL A 217 -8.22 -7.03 -1.70
C VAL A 217 -8.32 -5.94 -0.64
N LEU A 218 -8.75 -4.75 -1.06
CA LEU A 218 -9.10 -3.63 -0.19
C LEU A 218 -10.61 -3.68 0.07
N LYS A 219 -11.01 -3.82 1.33
CA LYS A 219 -12.42 -4.06 1.70
C LYS A 219 -13.32 -2.84 1.56
N ALA A 220 -12.80 -1.65 1.85
CA ALA A 220 -13.54 -0.39 1.82
C ALA A 220 -12.60 0.74 1.40
N VAL A 221 -12.69 1.16 0.13
CA VAL A 221 -12.01 2.32 -0.44
C VAL A 221 -13.07 3.36 -0.82
N GLU A 222 -12.87 4.62 -0.44
CA GLU A 222 -13.82 5.70 -0.68
C GLU A 222 -13.99 5.96 -2.19
N TYR A 223 -15.19 6.37 -2.63
CA TYR A 223 -15.42 6.69 -4.05
C TYR A 223 -14.54 7.83 -4.59
N GLU A 224 -14.11 8.75 -3.73
CA GLU A 224 -13.18 9.84 -4.10
C GLU A 224 -11.76 9.31 -4.37
N ASP A 225 -11.41 8.15 -3.80
CA ASP A 225 -10.09 7.53 -3.91
C ASP A 225 -9.96 6.53 -5.06
N ILE A 226 -11.04 6.25 -5.80
CA ILE A 226 -11.05 5.37 -6.99
C ILE A 226 -11.79 5.99 -8.18
N CYS A 227 -11.28 5.77 -9.39
CA CYS A 227 -11.91 6.28 -10.61
C CYS A 227 -11.82 5.26 -11.76
N LYS A 228 -12.84 5.19 -12.63
CA LYS A 228 -12.86 4.34 -13.82
C LYS A 228 -11.61 4.60 -14.69
N LEU A 229 -10.93 3.52 -15.08
CA LEU A 229 -9.83 3.58 -16.04
C LEU A 229 -10.37 3.73 -17.47
N ALA A 230 -9.69 4.52 -18.30
CA ALA A 230 -10.14 4.92 -19.64
C ALA A 230 -10.00 3.84 -20.72
#